data_AF-A0A931M0T6-F1
#
_entry.id   AF-A0A931M0T6-F1
#
_cell.length_a   1.000
_cell.length_b   1.000
_cell.length_c   1.000
_cell.angle_alpha   90.00
_cell.angle_beta   90.00
_cell.angle_gamma   90.00
#
_symmetry.space_group_name_H-M   'P 1'
#
loop_
_entity.id
_entity.type
_entity.pdbx_description
1 polymer ?
#
loop_
_entity_poly.entity_id
_entity_poly.type
_entity_poly.pdbx_seq_one_letter_code
_entity_poly.pdbx_strand_id
1 'polypeptide(L)'
;MKKQFLQLTSVITLTLMVLFFMGTSAKGQNKNTADTAKQQKEAFIYTCTMHPEIQLDKPGKCPKCGMNLVKKPKVSEKKNENYKTGMMHSMMSGSENSEKNKSSGDSTINKSVIYTCSMHPEIQVRQPGNCPKCGMTLIKKSAAIGKKEKQHLMSSM
;
A
#
# COMPACT_ATOMS: atom_id res chain seq x y z
N MET A 1 -77.43 -22.78 -39.48
CA MET A 1 -76.74 -23.14 -38.22
C MET A 1 -75.25 -23.49 -38.40
N LYS A 2 -74.85 -24.20 -39.47
CA LYS A 2 -73.44 -24.59 -39.72
C LYS A 2 -72.46 -23.42 -39.93
N LYS A 3 -72.90 -22.30 -40.55
CA LYS A 3 -72.07 -21.10 -40.75
C LYS A 3 -71.74 -20.36 -39.45
N GLN A 4 -72.68 -20.33 -38.49
CA GLN A 4 -72.46 -19.74 -37.16
C GLN A 4 -71.47 -20.58 -36.35
N PHE A 5 -71.56 -21.91 -36.46
CA PHE A 5 -70.62 -22.82 -35.83
C PHE A 5 -69.18 -22.67 -36.38
N LEU A 6 -69.04 -22.52 -37.71
CA LEU A 6 -67.74 -22.34 -38.37
C LEU A 6 -67.08 -20.98 -38.07
N GLN A 7 -67.87 -19.92 -37.91
CA GLN A 7 -67.36 -18.60 -37.54
C GLN A 7 -66.95 -18.54 -36.07
N LEU A 8 -67.72 -19.16 -35.16
CA LEU A 8 -67.42 -19.18 -33.74
C LEU A 8 -66.12 -19.97 -33.43
N THR A 9 -65.88 -21.09 -34.11
CA THR A 9 -64.62 -21.83 -33.98
C THR A 9 -63.41 -21.05 -34.50
N SER A 10 -63.57 -20.27 -35.58
CA SER A 10 -62.52 -19.38 -36.11
C SER A 10 -62.12 -18.27 -35.11
N VAL A 11 -63.11 -17.61 -34.50
CA VAL A 11 -62.85 -16.55 -33.50
C VAL A 11 -62.24 -17.12 -32.21
N ILE A 12 -62.69 -18.28 -31.76
CA ILE A 12 -62.14 -18.94 -30.56
C ILE A 12 -60.70 -19.42 -30.81
N THR A 13 -60.40 -19.97 -31.99
CA THR A 13 -59.03 -20.40 -32.33
C THR A 13 -58.07 -19.23 -32.47
N LEU A 14 -58.49 -18.13 -33.10
CA LEU A 14 -57.69 -16.90 -33.19
C LEU A 14 -57.40 -16.28 -31.81
N THR A 15 -58.39 -16.23 -30.92
CA THR A 15 -58.21 -15.68 -29.57
C THR A 15 -57.32 -16.56 -28.69
N LEU A 16 -57.45 -17.89 -28.75
CA LEU A 16 -56.56 -18.83 -28.06
C LEU A 16 -55.12 -18.77 -28.60
N MET A 17 -54.96 -18.63 -29.91
CA MET A 17 -53.64 -18.52 -30.55
C MET A 17 -52.90 -17.24 -30.12
N VAL A 18 -53.61 -16.10 -30.01
CA VAL A 18 -53.04 -14.84 -29.52
C VAL A 18 -52.66 -14.92 -28.04
N LEU A 19 -53.49 -15.55 -27.20
CA LEU A 19 -53.18 -15.76 -25.77
C LEU A 19 -51.96 -16.69 -25.57
N PHE A 20 -51.77 -17.66 -26.45
CA PHE A 20 -50.60 -18.55 -26.41
C PHE A 20 -49.31 -17.83 -26.85
N PHE A 21 -49.37 -16.96 -27.87
CA PHE A 21 -48.22 -16.17 -28.33
C PHE A 21 -47.86 -15.02 -27.37
N MET A 22 -48.83 -14.39 -26.71
CA MET A 22 -48.56 -13.39 -25.66
C MET A 22 -48.04 -14.02 -24.35
N GLY A 23 -48.11 -15.36 -24.21
CA GLY A 23 -47.89 -16.09 -22.96
C GLY A 23 -46.49 -16.68 -22.72
N THR A 24 -45.48 -16.46 -23.57
CA THR A 24 -44.12 -17.02 -23.33
C THR A 24 -42.98 -16.02 -23.49
N SER A 25 -43.04 -14.92 -22.74
CA SER A 25 -41.83 -14.13 -22.44
C SER A 25 -41.29 -14.47 -21.05
N ALA A 26 -40.69 -15.66 -20.94
CA ALA A 26 -39.73 -15.96 -19.88
C ALA A 26 -38.75 -17.06 -20.33
N LYS A 27 -37.52 -16.62 -20.64
CA LYS A 27 -36.26 -17.30 -20.31
C LYS A 27 -35.82 -18.45 -21.24
N GLY A 28 -35.24 -18.06 -22.38
CA GLY A 28 -34.16 -18.84 -22.97
C GLY A 28 -32.99 -18.95 -22.00
N GLN A 29 -32.72 -20.15 -21.51
CA GLN A 29 -31.46 -20.51 -20.85
C GLN A 29 -30.78 -21.60 -21.66
N ASN A 30 -29.88 -21.13 -22.52
CA ASN A 30 -28.80 -21.89 -23.11
C ASN A 30 -27.93 -22.46 -21.97
N LYS A 31 -27.90 -23.79 -21.82
CA LYS A 31 -27.07 -24.49 -20.84
C LYS A 31 -25.70 -24.78 -21.47
N ASN A 32 -24.92 -23.73 -21.71
CA ASN A 32 -23.48 -23.87 -21.80
C ASN A 32 -22.92 -23.75 -20.39
N THR A 33 -22.82 -24.89 -19.73
CA THR A 33 -22.06 -25.08 -18.52
C THR A 33 -20.58 -25.02 -18.89
N ALA A 34 -20.01 -23.81 -18.80
CA ALA A 34 -18.58 -23.61 -18.61
C ALA A 34 -18.42 -22.21 -18.01
N ASP A 35 -18.26 -22.21 -16.70
CA ASP A 35 -17.53 -21.27 -15.87
C ASP A 35 -17.15 -19.89 -16.43
N THR A 36 -17.28 -18.91 -15.54
CA THR A 36 -16.63 -17.58 -15.59
C THR A 36 -17.48 -16.44 -16.15
N ALA A 37 -18.34 -15.87 -15.28
CA ALA A 37 -18.39 -14.41 -15.09
C ALA A 37 -19.21 -14.01 -13.85
N LYS A 38 -18.51 -13.31 -12.93
CA LYS A 38 -18.99 -12.09 -12.26
C LYS A 38 -19.84 -12.24 -10.98
N GLN A 39 -19.14 -12.57 -9.89
CA GLN A 39 -19.03 -11.59 -8.80
C GLN A 39 -17.56 -11.28 -8.64
N GLN A 40 -17.16 -10.02 -8.83
CA GLN A 40 -15.84 -9.52 -8.47
C GLN A 40 -15.72 -9.55 -6.96
N LYS A 41 -15.48 -10.74 -6.42
CA LYS A 41 -15.06 -10.92 -5.04
C LYS A 41 -13.59 -10.52 -5.04
N GLU A 42 -13.30 -9.31 -4.57
CA GLU A 42 -11.93 -8.87 -4.30
C GLU A 42 -11.25 -9.95 -3.48
N ALA A 43 -10.40 -10.75 -4.12
CA ALA A 43 -9.64 -11.77 -3.44
C ALA A 43 -8.60 -11.02 -2.63
N PHE A 44 -8.62 -11.19 -1.31
CA PHE A 44 -7.61 -10.63 -0.43
C PHE A 44 -6.69 -11.76 0.04
N ILE A 45 -5.40 -11.46 0.11
CA ILE A 45 -4.38 -12.33 0.65
C ILE A 45 -3.81 -11.71 1.92
N TYR A 46 -3.52 -12.52 2.92
CA TYR A 46 -2.93 -12.09 4.19
C TYR A 46 -1.44 -12.40 4.19
N THR A 47 -0.61 -11.38 4.40
CA THR A 47 0.85 -11.49 4.37
C THR A 47 1.50 -11.10 5.69
N CYS A 48 2.62 -11.73 6.05
CA CYS A 48 3.41 -11.32 7.21
C CYS A 48 4.35 -10.15 6.84
N THR A 49 4.49 -9.15 7.72
CA THR A 49 5.40 -8.01 7.54
C THR A 49 6.87 -8.40 7.59
N MET A 50 7.21 -9.39 8.42
CA MET A 50 8.58 -9.90 8.59
C MET A 50 8.92 -11.01 7.60
N HIS A 51 7.91 -11.73 7.10
CA HIS A 51 8.08 -12.86 6.19
C HIS A 51 7.16 -12.70 4.97
N PRO A 52 7.52 -11.86 3.98
CA PRO A 52 6.67 -11.57 2.82
C PRO A 52 6.35 -12.81 1.95
N GLU A 53 7.14 -13.87 2.08
CA GLU A 53 6.91 -15.17 1.43
C GLU A 53 5.66 -15.90 1.96
N ILE A 54 5.19 -15.54 3.16
CA ILE A 54 4.04 -16.18 3.80
C ILE A 54 2.78 -15.45 3.36
N GLN A 55 2.03 -16.09 2.47
CA GLN A 55 0.75 -15.63 1.96
C GLN A 55 -0.34 -16.65 2.30
N LEU A 56 -1.32 -16.25 3.11
CA LEU A 56 -2.46 -17.08 3.49
C LEU A 56 -3.75 -16.45 3.00
N ASP A 57 -4.73 -17.25 2.59
CA ASP A 57 -6.05 -16.73 2.21
C ASP A 57 -6.93 -16.42 3.45
N LYS A 58 -6.43 -16.61 4.67
CA LYS A 58 -7.16 -16.42 5.94
C LYS A 58 -6.44 -15.46 6.89
N PRO A 59 -7.19 -14.68 7.69
CA PRO A 59 -6.60 -13.91 8.77
C PRO A 59 -6.03 -14.83 9.85
N GLY A 60 -5.01 -14.35 10.57
CA GLY A 60 -4.43 -15.11 11.67
C GLY A 60 -3.04 -14.67 12.05
N LYS A 61 -2.36 -15.54 12.81
CA LYS A 61 -0.95 -15.39 13.16
C LYS A 61 -0.05 -16.03 12.12
N CYS A 62 1.09 -15.40 11.88
CA CYS A 62 2.17 -15.96 11.07
C CYS A 62 2.73 -17.22 11.73
N PRO A 63 2.81 -18.37 11.04
CA PRO A 63 3.32 -19.61 11.61
C PRO A 63 4.83 -19.57 11.90
N LYS A 64 5.59 -18.67 11.27
CA LYS A 64 7.03 -18.52 11.53
C LYS A 64 7.36 -17.64 12.74
N CYS A 65 6.58 -16.58 13.00
CA CYS A 65 6.92 -15.60 14.05
C CYS A 65 5.78 -15.22 14.99
N GLY A 66 4.57 -15.75 14.81
CA GLY A 66 3.43 -15.49 15.69
C GLY A 66 2.82 -14.08 15.58
N MET A 67 3.33 -13.20 14.70
CA MET A 67 2.77 -11.87 14.48
C MET A 67 1.49 -11.91 13.63
N ASN A 68 0.62 -10.90 13.73
CA ASN A 68 -0.60 -10.82 12.93
C ASN A 68 -0.31 -10.63 11.44
N LEU A 69 -1.04 -11.32 10.58
CA LEU A 69 -0.99 -11.14 9.14
C LEU A 69 -1.78 -9.89 8.71
N VAL A 70 -1.29 -9.20 7.68
CA VAL A 70 -1.87 -7.97 7.13
C VAL A 70 -2.62 -8.30 5.83
N LYS A 71 -3.85 -7.81 5.69
CA LYS A 71 -4.71 -8.00 4.52
C LYS A 71 -4.23 -7.16 3.33
N LYS A 72 -4.00 -7.78 2.18
CA LYS A 72 -3.61 -7.14 0.91
C LYS A 72 -4.53 -7.61 -0.24
N PRO A 73 -4.79 -6.78 -1.26
CA PRO A 73 -5.52 -7.23 -2.44
C PRO A 73 -4.67 -8.23 -3.25
N LYS A 74 -5.26 -9.36 -3.64
CA LYS A 74 -4.66 -10.37 -4.51
C LYS A 74 -4.83 -9.91 -5.96
N VAL A 75 -3.83 -9.22 -6.50
CA VAL A 75 -3.82 -8.84 -7.91
C VAL A 75 -3.61 -10.13 -8.72
N SER A 76 -4.64 -10.53 -9.47
CA SER A 76 -4.50 -11.62 -10.44
C SER A 76 -3.73 -11.07 -11.63
N GLU A 77 -2.48 -11.48 -11.78
CA GLU A 77 -1.61 -11.10 -12.90
C GLU A 77 -2.19 -11.64 -14.21
N LYS A 78 -3.06 -10.85 -14.86
CA LYS A 78 -3.17 -10.88 -16.31
C LYS A 78 -2.00 -10.05 -16.83
N LYS A 79 -0.94 -10.70 -17.34
CA LYS A 79 0.19 -10.04 -18.02
C LYS A 79 -0.35 -9.07 -19.08
N ASN A 80 -0.28 -7.78 -18.80
CA ASN A 80 -0.26 -6.74 -19.82
C ASN A 80 1.04 -5.96 -19.59
N GLU A 81 2.02 -6.25 -20.44
CA GLU A 81 3.29 -5.53 -20.51
C GLU A 81 3.05 -4.17 -21.16
N ASN A 82 2.49 -3.21 -20.42
CA ASN A 82 2.55 -1.80 -20.80
C ASN A 82 2.30 -0.86 -19.62
N TYR A 83 3.36 -0.52 -18.90
CA TYR A 83 3.46 0.76 -18.22
C TYR A 83 4.93 1.20 -18.24
N LYS A 84 5.27 1.81 -19.38
CA LYS A 84 6.41 2.70 -19.52
C LYS A 84 5.86 4.13 -19.41
N THR A 85 5.77 4.67 -18.19
CA THR A 85 5.61 6.12 -18.00
C THR A 85 6.33 6.55 -16.73
N GLY A 86 7.53 7.11 -16.93
CA GLY A 86 8.14 8.00 -15.94
C GLY A 86 7.52 9.39 -15.97
N MET A 87 7.93 10.20 -14.99
CA MET A 87 7.74 11.65 -14.82
C MET A 87 6.49 12.11 -14.06
N MET A 88 6.70 12.62 -12.83
CA MET A 88 6.79 14.07 -12.58
C MET A 88 7.35 14.38 -11.18
N HIS A 89 8.44 15.15 -11.15
CA HIS A 89 8.91 15.95 -10.00
C HIS A 89 8.24 17.35 -10.06
N SER A 90 8.30 18.07 -8.93
CA SER A 90 8.08 19.52 -8.73
C SER A 90 6.72 19.96 -8.19
N MET A 91 6.66 20.24 -6.87
CA MET A 91 5.98 21.43 -6.32
C MET A 91 6.71 21.90 -5.05
N MET A 92 7.24 23.12 -5.10
CA MET A 92 7.76 23.89 -3.99
C MET A 92 7.22 25.32 -4.14
N SER A 93 6.44 25.75 -3.16
CA SER A 93 6.01 27.14 -2.91
C SER A 93 5.36 27.09 -1.51
N GLY A 94 5.98 27.56 -0.43
CA GLY A 94 6.47 28.93 -0.27
C GLY A 94 5.36 29.75 0.39
N SER A 95 5.30 29.76 1.72
CA SER A 95 4.61 30.81 2.47
C SER A 95 5.43 31.11 3.72
N GLU A 96 5.91 32.34 3.75
CA GLU A 96 6.66 32.97 4.82
C GLU A 96 5.75 33.19 6.03
N ASN A 97 6.32 33.07 7.23
CA ASN A 97 6.07 34.02 8.30
C ASN A 97 7.21 33.96 9.34
N SER A 98 7.99 35.04 9.32
CA SER A 98 8.64 35.66 10.50
C SER A 98 7.55 35.83 11.58
N GLU A 99 7.77 35.65 12.89
CA GLU A 99 8.80 36.25 13.73
C GLU A 99 9.03 35.37 14.98
N LYS A 100 10.30 35.30 15.42
CA LYS A 100 10.78 35.72 16.75
C LYS A 100 12.01 34.91 17.15
N ASN A 101 13.15 35.48 16.77
CA ASN A 101 14.45 35.12 17.29
C ASN A 101 14.46 35.18 18.83
N LYS A 102 14.90 34.09 19.45
CA LYS A 102 15.77 34.17 20.62
C LYS A 102 17.01 33.32 20.34
N SER A 103 17.98 34.01 19.75
CA SER A 103 19.39 33.70 19.90
C SER A 103 19.75 33.81 21.37
N SER A 104 20.29 32.74 21.93
CA SER A 104 21.33 32.86 22.94
C SER A 104 22.57 32.28 22.28
N GLY A 105 23.36 33.15 21.66
CA GLY A 105 24.69 32.80 21.19
C GLY A 105 25.56 32.38 22.36
N ASP A 106 26.46 31.43 22.09
CA ASP A 106 27.80 31.52 22.65
C ASP A 106 28.78 30.93 21.63
N SER A 107 29.41 31.84 20.89
CA SER A 107 30.63 31.54 20.14
C SER A 107 31.81 31.65 21.09
N THR A 108 31.95 30.70 22.01
CA THR A 108 33.22 30.50 22.70
C THR A 108 33.33 29.04 23.13
N ILE A 109 33.98 28.24 22.29
CA ILE A 109 34.91 27.14 22.59
C ILE A 109 34.89 26.28 21.33
N ASN A 110 36.06 26.09 20.74
CA ASN A 110 36.36 25.19 19.63
C ASN A 110 36.07 23.73 20.05
N LYS A 111 34.77 23.39 20.18
CA LYS A 111 34.30 22.07 20.56
C LYS A 111 33.70 21.46 19.31
N SER A 112 34.41 20.48 18.74
CA SER A 112 33.99 19.70 17.58
C SER A 112 32.75 18.87 17.91
N VAL A 113 31.59 19.52 17.91
CA VAL A 113 30.30 18.84 18.02
C VAL A 113 30.06 18.11 16.71
N ILE A 114 30.05 16.77 16.75
CA ILE A 114 29.83 15.92 15.58
C ILE A 114 28.40 15.40 15.66
N TYR A 115 27.63 15.55 14.60
CA TYR A 115 26.28 15.01 14.50
C TYR A 115 26.31 13.68 13.72
N THR A 116 25.55 12.70 14.18
CA THR A 116 25.51 11.35 13.60
C THR A 116 24.09 10.84 13.39
N CYS A 117 23.90 9.92 12.46
CA CYS A 117 22.61 9.31 12.17
C CYS A 117 22.49 7.95 12.87
N SER A 118 21.39 7.72 13.60
CA SER A 118 21.15 6.45 14.32
C SER A 118 21.11 5.21 13.40
N MET A 119 20.68 5.39 12.15
CA MET A 119 20.60 4.31 11.15
C MET A 119 21.90 4.18 10.34
N HIS A 120 22.72 5.24 10.30
CA HIS A 120 23.95 5.32 9.51
C HIS A 120 25.07 5.94 10.36
N PRO A 121 25.65 5.18 11.30
CA PRO A 121 26.67 5.69 12.22
C PRO A 121 27.95 6.17 11.54
N GLU A 122 28.16 5.78 10.28
CA GLU A 122 29.25 6.25 9.41
C GLU A 122 29.11 7.73 9.02
N ILE A 123 27.90 8.30 9.09
CA ILE A 123 27.67 9.71 8.78
C ILE A 123 28.03 10.54 10.00
N GLN A 124 29.08 11.36 9.86
CA GLN A 124 29.57 12.29 10.85
C GLN A 124 29.70 13.66 10.21
N VAL A 125 28.79 14.57 10.57
CA VAL A 125 28.77 15.93 10.02
C VAL A 125 28.90 16.96 11.14
N ARG A 126 29.45 18.13 10.84
CA ARG A 126 29.67 19.18 11.85
C ARG A 126 28.47 20.09 12.05
N GLN A 127 27.42 19.93 11.25
CA GLN A 127 26.24 20.78 11.25
C GLN A 127 24.99 20.00 11.66
N PRO A 128 24.08 20.61 12.44
CA PRO A 128 22.78 20.04 12.71
C PRO A 128 21.95 20.00 11.40
N GLY A 129 21.03 19.04 11.32
CA GLY A 129 20.14 18.93 10.16
C GLY A 129 19.65 17.50 9.95
N ASN A 130 19.20 17.22 8.73
CA ASN A 130 18.69 15.91 8.34
C ASN A 130 19.78 15.06 7.67
N CYS A 131 19.73 13.76 7.92
CA CYS A 131 20.64 12.79 7.33
C CYS A 131 20.46 12.74 5.80
N PRO A 132 21.51 12.88 4.99
CA PRO A 132 21.40 12.87 3.53
C PRO A 132 21.07 11.47 2.96
N LYS A 133 21.27 10.40 3.73
CA LYS A 133 20.95 9.02 3.31
C LYS A 133 19.49 8.63 3.58
N CYS A 134 18.92 9.05 4.71
CA CYS A 134 17.59 8.57 5.15
C CYS A 134 16.60 9.67 5.55
N GLY A 135 17.01 10.95 5.54
CA GLY A 135 16.16 12.10 5.85
C GLY A 135 15.86 12.32 7.34
N MET A 136 16.22 11.39 8.23
CA MET A 136 15.99 11.53 9.68
C MET A 136 16.93 12.56 10.31
N THR A 137 16.46 13.24 11.36
CA THR A 137 17.23 14.24 12.10
C THR A 137 18.51 13.65 12.71
N LEU A 138 19.62 14.35 12.53
CA LEU A 138 20.91 13.95 13.08
C LEU A 138 20.99 14.22 14.58
N ILE A 139 21.59 13.29 15.30
CA ILE A 139 21.76 13.35 16.75
C ILE A 139 23.14 13.93 17.08
N LYS A 140 23.17 14.86 18.03
CA LYS A 140 24.41 15.49 18.52
C LYS A 140 25.25 14.47 19.29
N LYS A 141 26.50 14.26 18.86
CA LYS A 141 27.54 13.51 19.56
C LYS A 141 28.64 14.48 19.99
N SER A 142 28.79 14.70 21.29
CA SER A 142 29.90 15.45 21.82
C SER A 142 31.19 14.65 21.60
N ALA A 143 32.15 15.20 20.86
CA ALA A 143 33.50 14.66 20.84
C ALA A 143 34.13 14.92 22.21
N ALA A 144 34.08 13.92 23.10
CA ALA A 144 34.92 13.92 24.29
C ALA A 144 36.38 13.80 23.82
N ILE A 145 37.06 14.94 23.73
CA ILE A 145 38.50 15.00 23.50
C ILE A 145 39.14 14.23 24.65
N GLY A 146 39.76 13.09 24.33
CA GLY A 146 40.42 12.24 25.31
C GLY A 146 41.53 12.99 26.04
N LYS A 147 41.50 12.97 27.37
CA LYS A 147 42.72 13.15 28.16
C LYS A 147 43.63 11.95 27.88
N LYS A 148 44.63 12.12 27.02
CA LYS A 148 45.84 11.30 27.06
C LYS A 148 46.74 11.91 28.13
N GLU A 149 46.85 11.28 29.29
CA GLU A 149 48.01 11.48 30.17
C GLU A 149 48.50 10.12 30.65
N LYS A 150 49.82 10.00 30.67
CA LYS A 150 50.62 8.78 30.51
C LYS A 150 51.00 8.28 31.90
N GLN A 151 50.50 7.12 32.35
CA GLN A 151 51.07 6.41 33.51
C GLN A 151 51.35 4.96 33.15
N HIS A 152 52.42 4.79 32.38
CA HIS A 152 53.21 3.57 32.33
C HIS A 152 54.54 3.90 33.01
N LEU A 153 54.56 3.95 34.34
CA LEU A 153 55.78 3.82 35.15
C LEU A 153 55.43 3.61 36.64
N MET A 154 55.09 2.38 37.00
CA MET A 154 55.45 1.86 38.32
C MET A 154 56.34 0.65 38.07
N SER A 155 57.57 0.95 37.67
CA SER A 155 58.69 0.02 37.82
C SER A 155 59.48 0.48 39.03
N SER A 156 59.70 -0.45 39.95
CA SER A 156 60.83 -0.48 40.89
C SER A 156 60.91 0.64 41.93
N MET A 157 60.47 0.30 43.14
CA MET A 157 61.21 0.46 44.40
C MET A 157 60.55 -0.40 45.48
#